data_AF-A0A2Z4FK62-F1
#
_entry.id   AF-A0A2Z4FK62-F1
#
_cell.length_a   1.000
_cell.length_b   1.000
_cell.length_c   1.000
_cell.angle_alpha   90.00
_cell.angle_beta   90.00
_cell.angle_gamma   90.00
#
_symmetry.space_group_name_H-M   'P 1'
#
loop_
_entity.id
_entity.type
_entity.pdbx_description
1 polymer ?
#
loop_
_entity_poly.entity_id
_entity_poly.type
_entity_poly.pdbx_seq_one_letter_code
_entity_poly.pdbx_strand_id
1 'polypeptide(L)'
;MTNTEIFSTQTIRQRIDVLLNQGEALTASARADIVALGTAATPELIRILEDRKLWDDQAPGEGFAPIYAAEILGEIGDPDALDALYVAFRKVDRDAILDDALTDAIRAYGQAAIPAGLRALESWDDPFLADLAFLFSELNTSPANQVEGAEQLGLHDPELHRKALQVLLKFFIKYPVPGAELLANFGDPVAVDALSVAMDRYIASAKDDPKYRRPIFALADAIKQLGGALRGEQKGAIMRLKANRSASEVALDKLHAKDSADDSQTVKKDRHLGRNEPCWCGSGRKYKRCHLNDDLAESPDEA
;
A
#
# COMPACT_ATOMS: atom_id res chain seq x y z
N MET A 1 -0.93 34.26 7.63
CA MET A 1 -2.37 34.49 7.89
C MET A 1 -3.09 34.20 6.59
N THR A 2 -3.39 32.94 6.32
CA THR A 2 -4.16 32.55 5.14
C THR A 2 -5.60 32.97 5.34
N ASN A 3 -6.13 33.68 4.36
CA ASN A 3 -7.51 34.14 4.34
C ASN A 3 -8.40 32.89 4.18
N THR A 4 -8.94 32.36 5.28
CA THR A 4 -9.89 31.24 5.19
C THR A 4 -11.15 31.78 4.53
N GLU A 5 -11.33 31.53 3.24
CA GLU A 5 -12.61 31.77 2.57
C GLU A 5 -13.68 30.97 3.31
N ILE A 6 -14.63 31.67 3.92
CA ILE A 6 -15.74 31.06 4.62
C ILE A 6 -16.79 30.71 3.56
N PHE A 7 -16.77 29.46 3.08
CA PHE A 7 -17.80 28.94 2.19
C PHE A 7 -19.11 28.73 2.94
N SER A 8 -20.23 29.06 2.30
CA SER A 8 -21.54 28.73 2.87
C SER A 8 -21.79 27.21 2.80
N THR A 9 -22.56 26.66 3.75
CA THR A 9 -22.97 25.24 3.72
C THR A 9 -23.66 24.87 2.42
N GLN A 10 -24.44 25.78 1.84
CA GLN A 10 -25.09 25.57 0.55
C GLN A 10 -24.08 25.46 -0.59
N THR A 11 -23.06 26.30 -0.61
CA THR A 11 -21.97 26.26 -1.60
C THR A 11 -21.19 24.95 -1.52
N ILE A 12 -20.83 24.53 -0.30
CA ILE A 12 -20.10 23.28 -0.06
C ILE A 12 -20.90 22.10 -0.60
N ARG A 13 -22.18 21.97 -0.21
CA ARG A 13 -23.06 20.90 -0.69
C ARG A 13 -23.23 20.91 -2.19
N GLN A 14 -23.49 22.07 -2.79
CA GLN A 14 -23.69 22.17 -4.23
C GLN A 14 -22.47 21.66 -5.03
N ARG A 15 -21.25 21.92 -4.56
CA ARG A 15 -20.04 21.42 -5.23
C ARG A 15 -19.82 19.93 -5.00
N ILE A 16 -20.11 19.43 -3.80
CA ILE A 16 -19.89 18.02 -3.43
C ILE A 16 -20.99 17.11 -4.00
N ASP A 17 -22.23 17.57 -4.14
CA ASP A 17 -23.37 16.78 -4.64
C ASP A 17 -23.14 16.25 -6.06
N VAL A 18 -22.21 16.84 -6.82
CA VAL A 18 -21.76 16.29 -8.10
C VAL A 18 -21.27 14.85 -7.98
N LEU A 19 -20.63 14.47 -6.86
CA LEU A 19 -20.16 13.11 -6.62
C LEU A 19 -21.30 12.08 -6.64
N LEU A 20 -22.52 12.49 -6.27
CA LEU A 20 -23.70 11.63 -6.23
C LEU A 20 -24.43 11.53 -7.58
N ASN A 21 -24.03 12.34 -8.58
CA ASN A 21 -24.75 12.50 -9.83
C ASN A 21 -23.95 12.13 -11.08
N GLN A 22 -22.60 12.09 -11.01
CA GLN A 22 -21.75 11.89 -12.19
C GLN A 22 -21.19 10.46 -12.35
N GLY A 23 -21.43 9.55 -11.40
CA GLY A 23 -20.92 8.17 -11.50
C GLY A 23 -19.40 8.15 -11.68
N GLU A 24 -18.88 7.29 -12.57
CA GLU A 24 -17.46 7.19 -12.95
C GLU A 24 -16.90 8.43 -13.68
N ALA A 25 -17.76 9.35 -14.12
CA ALA A 25 -17.40 10.46 -15.01
C ALA A 25 -17.12 11.78 -14.28
N LEU A 26 -16.50 11.76 -13.10
CA LEU A 26 -16.14 12.99 -12.39
C LEU A 26 -15.10 13.79 -13.18
N THR A 27 -15.48 15.00 -13.62
CA THR A 27 -14.57 15.85 -14.41
C THR A 27 -13.45 16.44 -13.55
N ALA A 28 -12.28 16.67 -14.16
CA ALA A 28 -11.15 17.32 -13.49
C ALA A 28 -11.51 18.72 -12.94
N SER A 29 -12.37 19.47 -13.64
CA SER A 29 -12.87 20.77 -13.17
C SER A 29 -13.73 20.62 -11.92
N ALA A 30 -14.66 19.67 -11.88
CA ALA A 30 -15.50 19.45 -10.70
C ALA A 30 -14.67 18.99 -9.49
N ARG A 31 -13.68 18.11 -9.71
CA ARG A 31 -12.74 17.70 -8.67
C ARG A 31 -11.95 18.90 -8.12
N ALA A 32 -11.41 19.74 -9.00
CA ALA A 32 -10.70 20.96 -8.61
C ALA A 32 -11.60 21.94 -7.81
N ASP A 33 -12.87 22.08 -8.20
CA ASP A 33 -13.82 22.94 -7.49
C ASP A 33 -14.12 22.46 -6.07
N ILE A 34 -14.15 21.13 -5.84
CA ILE A 34 -14.30 20.52 -4.52
C ILE A 34 -13.00 20.69 -3.72
N VAL A 35 -11.84 20.36 -4.29
CA VAL A 35 -10.54 20.50 -3.63
C VAL A 35 -10.28 21.95 -3.20
N ALA A 36 -10.71 22.93 -4.00
CA ALA A 36 -10.60 24.36 -3.66
C ALA A 36 -11.38 24.78 -2.40
N LEU A 37 -12.34 23.96 -1.92
CA LEU A 37 -12.99 24.19 -0.63
C LEU A 37 -12.05 23.91 0.55
N GLY A 38 -10.97 23.15 0.35
CA GLY A 38 -10.02 22.76 1.38
C GLY A 38 -10.69 22.03 2.55
N THR A 39 -10.26 22.32 3.78
CA THR A 39 -10.78 21.69 5.00
C THR A 39 -12.29 21.93 5.23
N ALA A 40 -12.89 22.92 4.56
CA ALA A 40 -14.34 23.13 4.64
C ALA A 40 -15.15 21.99 3.97
N ALA A 41 -14.56 21.22 3.06
CA ALA A 41 -15.21 20.06 2.45
C ALA A 41 -15.14 18.80 3.31
N THR A 42 -14.17 18.70 4.24
CA THR A 42 -13.87 17.49 5.02
C THR A 42 -15.12 16.86 5.65
N PRO A 43 -16.01 17.59 6.36
CA PRO A 43 -17.15 16.97 7.04
C PRO A 43 -18.17 16.32 6.09
N GLU A 44 -18.44 16.94 4.94
CA GLU A 44 -19.39 16.40 3.96
C GLU A 44 -18.78 15.25 3.14
N LEU A 45 -17.47 15.28 2.88
CA LEU A 45 -16.77 14.15 2.26
C LEU A 45 -16.71 12.93 3.20
N ILE A 46 -16.45 13.13 4.50
CA ILE A 46 -16.54 12.08 5.52
C ILE A 46 -17.96 11.49 5.52
N ARG A 47 -19.00 12.33 5.48
CA ARG A 47 -20.40 11.85 5.46
C ARG A 47 -20.68 10.94 4.25
N ILE A 48 -20.16 11.26 3.07
CA ILE A 48 -20.29 10.42 1.87
C ILE A 48 -19.53 9.10 2.07
N LEU A 49 -18.29 9.17 2.56
CA LEU A 49 -17.45 8.00 2.78
C LEU A 49 -18.07 7.02 3.78
N GLU A 50 -18.65 7.51 4.87
CA GLU A 50 -19.25 6.71 5.93
C GLU A 50 -20.61 6.11 5.57
N ASP A 51 -21.32 6.69 4.59
CA ASP A 51 -22.60 6.15 4.13
C ASP A 51 -22.39 4.88 3.30
N ARG A 52 -22.42 3.74 3.98
CA ARG A 52 -22.27 2.41 3.40
C ARG A 52 -23.28 2.09 2.30
N LYS A 53 -24.41 2.81 2.22
CA LYS A 53 -25.36 2.61 1.12
C LYS A 53 -24.80 3.11 -0.20
N LEU A 54 -23.90 4.09 -0.17
CA LEU A 54 -23.24 4.66 -1.36
C LEU A 54 -22.10 3.80 -1.88
N TRP A 55 -21.77 2.68 -1.22
CA TRP A 55 -20.73 1.75 -1.65
C TRP A 55 -21.25 0.72 -2.67
N ASP A 56 -22.56 0.65 -2.84
CA ASP A 56 -23.23 -0.23 -3.78
C ASP A 56 -23.24 0.38 -5.19
N ASP A 57 -23.06 -0.43 -6.23
CA ASP A 57 -23.00 0.04 -7.62
C ASP A 57 -24.36 0.54 -8.15
N GLN A 58 -25.46 0.26 -7.44
CA GLN A 58 -26.80 0.80 -7.74
C GLN A 58 -27.14 2.07 -6.96
N ALA A 59 -26.23 2.55 -6.10
CA ALA A 59 -26.45 3.77 -5.33
C ALA A 59 -26.33 5.03 -6.20
N PRO A 60 -26.78 6.21 -5.73
CA PRO A 60 -26.43 7.48 -6.36
C PRO A 60 -24.91 7.62 -6.52
N GLY A 61 -24.47 7.96 -7.73
CA GLY A 61 -23.06 7.97 -8.08
C GLY A 61 -22.46 6.59 -8.34
N GLU A 62 -23.28 5.54 -8.45
CA GLU A 62 -22.92 4.19 -8.92
C GLU A 62 -21.76 3.55 -8.14
N GLY A 63 -21.67 3.83 -6.83
CA GLY A 63 -20.57 3.35 -5.99
C GLY A 63 -19.29 4.19 -6.03
N PHE A 64 -19.19 5.17 -6.94
CA PHE A 64 -17.99 6.01 -7.11
C PHE A 64 -17.90 7.18 -6.14
N ALA A 65 -19.03 7.66 -5.61
CA ALA A 65 -19.06 8.76 -4.66
C ALA A 65 -18.09 8.57 -3.45
N PRO A 66 -18.08 7.42 -2.73
CA PRO A 66 -17.12 7.19 -1.64
C PRO A 66 -15.66 7.06 -2.12
N ILE A 67 -15.43 6.59 -3.35
CA ILE A 67 -14.09 6.47 -3.94
C ILE A 67 -13.50 7.87 -4.12
N TYR A 68 -14.22 8.76 -4.80
CA TYR A 68 -13.78 10.14 -4.96
C TYR A 68 -13.72 10.90 -3.65
N ALA A 69 -14.62 10.63 -2.71
CA ALA A 69 -14.55 11.24 -1.38
C ALA A 69 -13.23 10.86 -0.68
N ALA A 70 -12.83 9.60 -0.70
CA ALA A 70 -11.54 9.17 -0.13
C ALA A 70 -10.36 9.84 -0.83
N GLU A 71 -10.31 9.83 -2.16
CA GLU A 71 -9.22 10.45 -2.94
C GLU A 71 -9.08 11.95 -2.65
N ILE A 72 -10.20 12.68 -2.64
CA ILE A 72 -10.22 14.12 -2.38
C ILE A 72 -9.84 14.41 -0.92
N LEU A 73 -10.27 13.59 0.04
CA LEU A 73 -9.82 13.70 1.44
C LEU A 73 -8.30 13.53 1.55
N GLY A 74 -7.70 12.60 0.79
CA GLY A 74 -6.25 12.44 0.70
C GLY A 74 -5.54 13.68 0.15
N GLU A 75 -6.09 14.30 -0.89
CA GLU A 75 -5.54 15.51 -1.50
C GLU A 75 -5.69 16.76 -0.62
N ILE A 76 -6.82 16.91 0.08
CA ILE A 76 -7.03 18.01 1.02
C ILE A 76 -6.04 17.89 2.21
N GLY A 77 -5.78 16.67 2.66
CA GLY A 77 -4.81 16.40 3.73
C GLY A 77 -5.25 16.90 5.12
N ASP A 78 -6.57 16.96 5.38
CA ASP A 78 -7.12 17.37 6.67
C ASP A 78 -7.08 16.21 7.69
N PRO A 79 -6.28 16.28 8.77
CA PRO A 79 -6.13 15.18 9.72
C PRO A 79 -7.44 14.73 10.38
N ASP A 80 -8.47 15.57 10.42
CA ASP A 80 -9.79 15.22 10.94
C ASP A 80 -10.49 14.10 10.13
N ALA A 81 -10.02 13.84 8.90
CA ALA A 81 -10.52 12.75 8.05
C ALA A 81 -9.96 11.37 8.41
N LEU A 82 -8.84 11.30 9.11
CA LEU A 82 -8.07 10.06 9.27
C LEU A 82 -8.86 8.97 9.99
N ASP A 83 -9.58 9.29 11.07
CA ASP A 83 -10.36 8.29 11.80
C ASP A 83 -11.47 7.69 10.91
N ALA A 84 -12.14 8.51 10.09
CA ALA A 84 -13.15 8.05 9.15
C ALA A 84 -12.56 7.17 8.03
N LEU A 85 -11.40 7.56 7.47
CA LEU A 85 -10.67 6.77 6.48
C LEU A 85 -10.30 5.38 7.02
N TYR A 86 -9.78 5.29 8.24
CA TYR A 86 -9.46 3.99 8.86
C TYR A 86 -10.71 3.16 9.19
N VAL A 87 -11.80 3.79 9.62
CA VAL A 87 -13.07 3.10 9.86
C VAL A 87 -13.62 2.50 8.56
N ALA A 88 -13.51 3.21 7.44
CA ALA A 88 -13.90 2.72 6.12
C ALA A 88 -12.94 1.60 5.65
N PHE A 89 -11.63 1.81 5.76
CA PHE A 89 -10.59 0.85 5.36
C PHE A 89 -10.69 -0.49 6.09
N ARG A 90 -11.03 -0.49 7.37
CA ARG A 90 -11.27 -1.73 8.13
C ARG A 90 -12.49 -2.53 7.62
N LYS A 91 -13.44 -1.88 6.96
CA LYS A 91 -14.76 -2.44 6.61
C LYS A 91 -14.94 -2.76 5.13
N VAL A 92 -14.09 -2.20 4.27
CA VAL A 92 -14.18 -2.35 2.82
C VAL A 92 -13.79 -3.78 2.41
N ASP A 93 -14.39 -4.26 1.32
CA ASP A 93 -13.91 -5.48 0.68
C ASP A 93 -12.57 -5.18 -0.01
N ARG A 94 -11.57 -6.04 0.20
CA ARG A 94 -10.22 -5.92 -0.37
C ARG A 94 -10.20 -6.00 -1.90
N ASP A 95 -11.24 -6.55 -2.51
CA ASP A 95 -11.40 -6.59 -3.97
C ASP A 95 -12.09 -5.33 -4.54
N ALA A 96 -12.63 -4.46 -3.69
CA ALA A 96 -13.30 -3.22 -4.12
C ALA A 96 -12.28 -2.16 -4.57
N ILE A 97 -12.71 -1.30 -5.50
CA ILE A 97 -11.89 -0.14 -5.94
C ILE A 97 -11.69 0.86 -4.79
N LEU A 98 -12.68 0.96 -3.89
CA LEU A 98 -12.60 1.81 -2.70
C LEU A 98 -11.43 1.46 -1.77
N ASP A 99 -10.99 0.19 -1.73
CA ASP A 99 -9.83 -0.23 -0.92
C ASP A 99 -8.53 0.45 -1.37
N ASP A 100 -8.33 0.54 -2.70
CA ASP A 100 -7.17 1.22 -3.28
C ASP A 100 -7.22 2.73 -2.98
N ALA A 101 -8.38 3.36 -3.18
CA ALA A 101 -8.58 4.79 -2.92
C ALA A 101 -8.37 5.15 -1.44
N LEU A 102 -8.83 4.30 -0.51
CA LEU A 102 -8.59 4.47 0.92
C LEU A 102 -7.11 4.32 1.26
N THR A 103 -6.44 3.32 0.69
CA THR A 103 -5.01 3.08 0.90
C THR A 103 -4.18 4.28 0.44
N ASP A 104 -4.44 4.78 -0.77
CA ASP A 104 -3.72 5.92 -1.35
C ASP A 104 -4.02 7.21 -0.60
N ALA A 105 -5.28 7.43 -0.23
CA ALA A 105 -5.68 8.58 0.57
C ALA A 105 -4.96 8.59 1.93
N ILE A 106 -4.92 7.46 2.65
CA ILE A 106 -4.23 7.40 3.94
C ILE A 106 -2.71 7.58 3.78
N ARG A 107 -2.11 7.05 2.72
CA ARG A 107 -0.67 7.23 2.42
C ARG A 107 -0.30 8.68 2.16
N ALA A 108 -1.21 9.48 1.60
CA ALA A 108 -0.97 10.91 1.36
C ALA A 108 -0.69 11.68 2.66
N TYR A 109 -1.19 11.22 3.82
CA TYR A 109 -0.92 11.82 5.13
C TYR A 109 0.46 11.45 5.71
N GLY A 110 1.17 10.48 5.12
CA GLY A 110 2.47 10.02 5.62
C GLY A 110 2.40 9.58 7.09
N GLN A 111 3.37 10.03 7.90
CA GLN A 111 3.43 9.65 9.32
C GLN A 111 2.26 10.17 10.16
N ALA A 112 1.57 11.22 9.74
CA ALA A 112 0.40 11.74 10.44
C ALA A 112 -0.76 10.72 10.48
N ALA A 113 -0.77 9.72 9.57
CA ALA A 113 -1.74 8.64 9.57
C ALA A 113 -1.53 7.62 10.72
N ILE A 114 -0.33 7.55 11.30
CA ILE A 114 0.04 6.49 12.25
C ILE A 114 -0.83 6.51 13.53
N PRO A 115 -1.05 7.66 14.21
CA PRO A 115 -1.87 7.70 15.41
C PRO A 115 -3.31 7.18 15.19
N ALA A 116 -3.95 7.54 14.07
CA ALA A 116 -5.30 7.10 13.75
C ALA A 116 -5.35 5.60 13.45
N GLY A 117 -4.37 5.07 12.69
CA GLY A 117 -4.26 3.64 12.44
C GLY A 117 -4.07 2.84 13.73
N LEU A 118 -3.26 3.33 14.67
CA LEU A 118 -3.08 2.70 15.98
C LEU A 118 -4.34 2.74 16.84
N ARG A 119 -5.14 3.81 16.76
CA ARG A 119 -6.46 3.87 17.43
C ARG A 119 -7.46 2.89 16.82
N ALA A 120 -7.32 2.58 15.53
CA ALA A 120 -8.17 1.63 14.82
C ALA A 120 -7.82 0.15 15.12
N LEU A 121 -6.71 -0.13 15.82
CA LEU A 121 -6.39 -1.45 16.34
C LEU A 121 -7.15 -1.72 17.65
N GLU A 122 -7.89 -2.82 17.70
CA GLU A 122 -8.55 -3.26 18.94
C GLU A 122 -7.56 -3.95 19.89
N SER A 123 -6.58 -4.67 19.33
CA SER A 123 -5.52 -5.35 20.07
C SER A 123 -4.34 -5.70 19.15
N TRP A 124 -3.24 -6.18 19.72
CA TRP A 124 -2.11 -6.67 18.95
C TRP A 124 -2.37 -8.00 18.21
N ASP A 125 -3.47 -8.70 18.52
CA ASP A 125 -3.85 -9.93 17.82
C ASP A 125 -5.01 -9.71 16.85
N ASP A 126 -5.45 -8.46 16.69
CA ASP A 126 -6.44 -8.01 15.71
C ASP A 126 -5.98 -8.37 14.27
N PRO A 127 -6.82 -9.06 13.46
CA PRO A 127 -6.52 -9.34 12.05
C PRO A 127 -6.11 -8.10 11.24
N PHE A 128 -6.68 -6.94 11.56
CA PHE A 128 -6.40 -5.66 10.88
C PHE A 128 -4.95 -5.18 11.04
N LEU A 129 -4.20 -5.74 12.00
CA LEU A 129 -2.77 -5.49 12.13
C LEU A 129 -2.00 -5.84 10.85
N ALA A 130 -2.46 -6.83 10.09
CA ALA A 130 -1.86 -7.16 8.79
C ALA A 130 -1.99 -5.98 7.83
N ASP A 131 -3.20 -5.45 7.66
CA ASP A 131 -3.50 -4.35 6.73
C ASP A 131 -2.73 -3.09 7.12
N LEU A 132 -2.64 -2.79 8.42
CA LEU A 132 -1.80 -1.69 8.90
C LEU A 132 -0.31 -1.92 8.67
N ALA A 133 0.19 -3.15 8.81
CA ALA A 133 1.60 -3.43 8.53
C ALA A 133 1.94 -3.17 7.05
N PHE A 134 1.08 -3.60 6.13
CA PHE A 134 1.22 -3.30 4.70
C PHE A 134 1.21 -1.79 4.45
N LEU A 135 0.19 -1.10 4.98
CA LEU A 135 0.05 0.34 4.82
C LEU A 135 1.26 1.11 5.37
N PHE A 136 1.69 0.79 6.60
CA PHE A 136 2.79 1.45 7.29
C PHE A 136 4.15 1.18 6.65
N SER A 137 4.33 0.04 6.00
CA SER A 137 5.58 -0.27 5.29
C SER A 137 5.88 0.70 4.13
N GLU A 138 4.84 1.36 3.60
CA GLU A 138 4.93 2.28 2.47
C GLU A 138 4.76 3.76 2.87
N LEU A 139 4.56 4.08 4.16
CA LEU A 139 4.38 5.49 4.55
C LEU A 139 5.64 6.33 4.34
N ASN A 140 6.83 5.74 4.34
CA ASN A 140 8.09 6.45 4.07
C ASN A 140 8.40 6.57 2.57
N THR A 141 7.69 5.88 1.68
CA THR A 141 8.00 5.85 0.23
C THR A 141 7.21 6.89 -0.57
N SER A 142 6.25 7.60 0.05
CA SER A 142 5.48 8.66 -0.60
C SER A 142 6.39 9.73 -1.22
N PRO A 143 6.09 10.25 -2.43
CA PRO A 143 6.86 11.32 -3.07
C PRO A 143 7.09 12.55 -2.17
N ALA A 144 6.16 12.84 -1.26
CA ALA A 144 6.28 13.94 -0.29
C ALA A 144 7.44 13.72 0.72
N ASN A 145 7.83 12.47 0.98
CA ASN A 145 8.88 12.08 1.92
C ASN A 145 10.24 11.86 1.23
N GLN A 146 10.29 11.88 -0.11
CA GLN A 146 11.54 11.74 -0.89
C GLN A 146 12.21 13.09 -1.19
N VAL A 147 11.69 14.20 -0.65
CA VAL A 147 12.28 15.53 -0.85
C VAL A 147 13.60 15.61 -0.09
N GLU A 148 14.70 15.95 -0.77
CA GLU A 148 15.98 16.23 -0.12
C GLU A 148 15.80 17.27 1.01
N GLY A 149 16.22 16.91 2.23
CA GLY A 149 16.06 17.78 3.41
C GLY A 149 14.79 17.54 4.24
N ALA A 150 14.01 16.49 3.97
CA ALA A 150 12.83 16.13 4.78
C ALA A 150 13.12 15.98 6.29
N GLU A 151 14.29 15.47 6.66
CA GLU A 151 14.75 15.44 8.07
C GLU A 151 14.94 16.84 8.66
N GLN A 152 15.47 17.78 7.89
CA GLN A 152 15.73 19.17 8.32
C GLN A 152 14.43 19.99 8.41
N LEU A 153 13.41 19.59 7.65
CA LEU A 153 12.06 20.16 7.67
C LEU A 153 11.19 19.58 8.79
N GLY A 154 11.68 18.60 9.57
CA GLY A 154 10.92 17.97 10.64
C GLY A 154 9.75 17.11 10.14
N LEU A 155 9.80 16.65 8.89
CA LEU A 155 8.74 15.83 8.27
C LEU A 155 8.74 14.37 8.76
N HIS A 156 9.77 13.98 9.51
CA HIS A 156 9.87 12.68 10.16
C HIS A 156 9.80 12.84 11.68
N ASP A 157 8.71 12.34 12.27
CA ASP A 157 8.57 12.16 13.71
C ASP A 157 9.17 10.80 14.11
N PRO A 158 10.32 10.77 14.83
CA PRO A 158 10.99 9.53 15.19
C PRO A 158 10.13 8.61 16.07
N GLU A 159 9.23 9.18 16.88
CA GLU A 159 8.36 8.40 17.76
C GLU A 159 7.24 7.72 16.96
N LEU A 160 6.67 8.40 15.97
CA LEU A 160 5.70 7.78 15.06
C LEU A 160 6.35 6.71 14.19
N HIS A 161 7.54 6.99 13.64
CA HIS A 161 8.32 6.01 12.90
C HIS A 161 8.59 4.74 13.72
N ARG A 162 9.01 4.89 14.97
CA ARG A 162 9.23 3.77 15.91
C ARG A 162 7.94 2.97 16.18
N LYS A 163 6.79 3.63 16.29
CA LYS A 163 5.50 2.95 16.46
C LYS A 163 5.09 2.16 15.22
N ALA A 164 5.29 2.71 14.02
CA ALA A 164 5.07 1.97 12.79
C ALA A 164 5.96 0.72 12.74
N LEU A 165 7.25 0.85 13.05
CA LEU A 165 8.17 -0.29 13.13
C LEU A 165 7.67 -1.38 14.10
N GLN A 166 7.07 -1.03 15.24
CA GLN A 166 6.49 -2.03 16.17
C GLN A 166 5.35 -2.84 15.55
N VAL A 167 4.50 -2.21 14.75
CA VAL A 167 3.43 -2.89 14.01
C VAL A 167 4.03 -3.88 13.02
N LEU A 168 5.04 -3.46 12.25
CA LEU A 168 5.73 -4.31 11.29
C LEU A 168 6.46 -5.47 11.98
N LEU A 169 7.13 -5.23 13.12
CA LEU A 169 7.79 -6.28 13.90
C LEU A 169 6.80 -7.29 14.48
N LYS A 170 5.64 -6.84 14.97
CA LYS A 170 4.59 -7.75 15.45
C LYS A 170 4.03 -8.60 14.30
N PHE A 171 3.81 -8.00 13.12
CA PHE A 171 3.41 -8.74 11.92
C PHE A 171 4.48 -9.76 11.52
N PHE A 172 5.75 -9.34 11.50
CA PHE A 172 6.90 -10.17 11.19
C PHE A 172 7.01 -11.40 12.09
N ILE A 173 6.78 -11.27 13.40
CA ILE A 173 6.80 -12.43 14.31
C ILE A 173 5.77 -13.49 13.90
N LYS A 174 4.59 -13.07 13.42
CA LYS A 174 3.51 -13.97 13.01
C LYS A 174 3.70 -14.51 11.59
N TYR A 175 4.23 -13.68 10.68
CA TYR A 175 4.42 -14.01 9.27
C TYR A 175 5.84 -13.63 8.80
N PRO A 176 6.87 -14.46 9.09
CA PRO A 176 8.26 -14.02 8.92
C PRO A 176 8.72 -13.78 7.48
N VAL A 177 8.11 -14.46 6.49
CA VAL A 177 8.45 -14.21 5.07
C VAL A 177 7.92 -12.86 4.60
N PRO A 178 6.58 -12.60 4.58
CA PRO A 178 6.08 -11.30 4.13
C PRO A 178 6.51 -10.17 5.09
N GLY A 179 6.63 -10.43 6.39
CA GLY A 179 7.09 -9.40 7.32
C GLY A 179 8.53 -8.96 7.10
N ALA A 180 9.41 -9.84 6.61
CA ALA A 180 10.77 -9.45 6.26
C ALA A 180 10.79 -8.47 5.07
N GLU A 181 9.93 -8.70 4.08
CA GLU A 181 9.73 -7.81 2.94
C GLU A 181 9.19 -6.45 3.37
N LEU A 182 8.16 -6.42 4.23
CA LEU A 182 7.61 -5.17 4.76
C LEU A 182 8.64 -4.36 5.57
N LEU A 183 9.45 -5.04 6.40
CA LEU A 183 10.54 -4.38 7.14
C LEU A 183 11.61 -3.82 6.20
N ALA A 184 11.93 -4.54 5.12
CA ALA A 184 12.88 -4.09 4.12
C ALA A 184 12.36 -2.88 3.32
N ASN A 185 11.07 -2.87 2.97
CA ASN A 185 10.40 -1.75 2.29
C ASN A 185 10.30 -0.52 3.19
N PHE A 186 10.06 -0.72 4.49
CA PHE A 186 10.01 0.36 5.47
C PHE A 186 11.36 1.08 5.63
N GLY A 187 12.46 0.34 5.44
CA GLY A 187 13.80 0.92 5.27
C GLY A 187 14.56 1.23 6.57
N ASP A 188 14.03 0.89 7.74
CA ASP A 188 14.71 1.17 9.02
C ASP A 188 15.78 0.10 9.34
N PRO A 189 17.08 0.47 9.39
CA PRO A 189 18.16 -0.48 9.69
C PRO A 189 18.07 -1.10 11.10
N VAL A 190 17.30 -0.52 12.03
CA VAL A 190 17.03 -1.12 13.35
C VAL A 190 16.43 -2.53 13.23
N ALA A 191 15.69 -2.81 12.14
CA ALA A 191 15.11 -4.13 11.90
C ALA A 191 16.16 -5.23 11.60
N VAL A 192 17.40 -4.88 11.23
CA VAL A 192 18.46 -5.84 10.86
C VAL A 192 18.76 -6.82 12.00
N ASP A 193 18.78 -6.36 13.26
CA ASP A 193 19.04 -7.24 14.40
C ASP A 193 17.90 -8.26 14.58
N ALA A 194 16.64 -7.81 14.52
CA ALA A 194 15.47 -8.68 14.63
C ALA A 194 15.43 -9.74 13.51
N LEU A 195 15.71 -9.33 12.27
CA LEU A 195 15.82 -10.23 11.12
C LEU A 195 16.95 -11.24 11.31
N SER A 196 18.11 -10.80 11.80
CA SER A 196 19.28 -11.65 12.04
C SER A 196 19.02 -12.69 13.11
N VAL A 197 18.40 -12.31 14.23
CA VAL A 197 18.00 -13.22 15.31
C VAL A 197 16.97 -14.25 14.82
N ALA A 198 15.98 -13.81 14.04
CA ALA A 198 15.00 -14.72 13.45
C ALA A 198 15.67 -15.71 12.49
N MET A 199 16.60 -15.23 11.65
CA MET A 199 17.32 -16.06 10.69
C MET A 199 18.09 -17.18 11.38
N ASP A 200 18.77 -16.91 12.50
CA ASP A 200 19.49 -17.93 13.26
C ASP A 200 18.55 -19.03 13.80
N ARG A 201 17.35 -18.64 14.27
CA ARG A 201 16.31 -19.60 14.70
C ARG A 201 15.81 -20.47 13.55
N TYR A 202 15.61 -19.88 12.37
CA TYR A 202 15.22 -20.61 11.17
C TYR A 202 16.33 -21.55 10.68
N ILE A 203 17.59 -21.14 10.73
CA ILE A 203 18.74 -22.00 10.39
C ILE A 203 18.80 -23.21 11.32
N ALA A 204 18.61 -23.01 12.62
CA ALA A 204 18.55 -24.11 13.58
C ALA A 204 17.40 -25.07 13.26
N SER A 205 16.19 -24.54 13.05
CA SER A 205 14.98 -25.34 12.77
C SER A 205 15.03 -26.08 11.43
N ALA A 206 15.70 -25.51 10.43
CA ALA A 206 15.84 -26.09 9.10
C ALA A 206 16.74 -27.34 9.05
N LYS A 207 17.49 -27.62 10.14
CA LYS A 207 18.25 -28.87 10.29
C LYS A 207 17.29 -30.07 10.41
N ASP A 208 16.19 -29.88 11.13
CA ASP A 208 15.23 -30.95 11.44
C ASP A 208 14.08 -31.00 10.43
N ASP A 209 13.62 -29.84 9.93
CA ASP A 209 12.46 -29.75 9.03
C ASP A 209 12.73 -28.79 7.83
N PRO A 210 12.77 -29.32 6.59
CA PRO A 210 13.02 -28.52 5.39
C PRO A 210 12.06 -27.35 5.16
N LYS A 211 10.85 -27.34 5.73
CA LYS A 211 9.88 -26.23 5.52
C LYS A 211 10.41 -24.88 6.02
N TYR A 212 11.36 -24.91 6.96
CA TYR A 212 11.99 -23.72 7.54
C TYR A 212 13.11 -23.13 6.68
N ARG A 213 13.43 -23.73 5.52
CA ARG A 213 14.50 -23.26 4.63
C ARG A 213 14.13 -21.99 3.86
N ARG A 214 12.88 -21.89 3.38
CA ARG A 214 12.42 -20.77 2.54
C ARG A 214 12.53 -19.41 3.26
N PRO A 215 12.11 -19.27 4.55
CA PRO A 215 12.28 -18.02 5.29
C PRO A 215 13.72 -17.52 5.38
N ILE A 216 14.72 -18.41 5.39
CA ILE A 216 16.14 -18.02 5.49
C ILE A 216 16.56 -17.12 4.32
N PHE A 217 16.05 -17.37 3.11
CA PHE A 217 16.36 -16.54 1.95
C PHE A 217 15.72 -15.16 2.04
N ALA A 218 14.42 -15.10 2.35
CA ALA A 218 13.70 -13.83 2.51
C ALA A 218 14.32 -12.93 3.58
N LEU A 219 14.69 -13.50 4.73
CA LEU A 219 15.39 -12.80 5.81
C LEU A 219 16.75 -12.28 5.37
N ALA A 220 17.50 -13.10 4.63
CA ALA A 220 18.82 -12.72 4.16
C ALA A 220 18.79 -11.58 3.13
N ASP A 221 17.77 -11.55 2.28
CA ASP A 221 17.61 -10.50 1.28
C ASP A 221 17.12 -9.21 1.94
N ALA A 222 16.18 -9.28 2.89
CA ALA A 222 15.78 -8.14 3.72
C ALA A 222 16.95 -7.53 4.51
N ILE A 223 17.79 -8.36 5.15
CA ILE A 223 18.98 -7.90 5.88
C ILE A 223 19.91 -7.10 4.95
N LYS A 224 20.17 -7.59 3.73
CA LYS A 224 21.04 -6.89 2.79
C LYS A 224 20.42 -5.61 2.26
N GLN A 225 19.12 -5.61 1.96
CA GLN A 225 18.38 -4.44 1.50
C GLN A 225 18.46 -3.30 2.52
N LEU A 226 18.42 -3.64 3.81
CA LEU A 226 18.60 -2.69 4.92
C LEU A 226 20.07 -2.35 5.23
N GLY A 227 21.02 -2.72 4.36
CA GLY A 227 22.45 -2.45 4.53
C GLY A 227 23.15 -3.33 5.59
N GLY A 228 22.48 -4.34 6.13
CA GLY A 228 23.02 -5.28 7.10
C GLY A 228 23.95 -6.33 6.48
N ALA A 229 24.90 -6.82 7.28
CA ALA A 229 25.84 -7.86 6.88
C ALA A 229 25.47 -9.21 7.50
N LEU A 230 25.41 -10.25 6.68
CA LEU A 230 25.21 -11.62 7.15
C LEU A 230 26.43 -12.13 7.94
N ARG A 231 26.16 -12.80 9.07
CA ARG A 231 27.17 -13.46 9.91
C ARG A 231 27.75 -14.71 9.22
N GLY A 232 28.88 -15.20 9.73
CA GLY A 232 29.58 -16.36 9.14
C GLY A 232 28.71 -17.62 9.04
N GLU A 233 27.98 -17.97 10.10
CA GLU A 233 27.06 -19.11 10.11
C GLU A 233 25.91 -18.94 9.12
N GLN A 234 25.31 -17.74 9.08
CA GLN A 234 24.24 -17.36 8.16
C GLN A 234 24.66 -17.48 6.69
N LYS A 235 25.84 -16.95 6.33
CA LYS A 235 26.43 -17.10 4.99
C LYS A 235 26.63 -18.57 4.63
N GLY A 236 27.22 -19.34 5.55
CA GLY A 236 27.43 -20.77 5.35
C GLY A 236 26.14 -21.55 5.16
N ALA A 237 25.07 -21.20 5.90
CA ALA A 237 23.75 -21.81 5.75
C ALA A 237 23.16 -21.55 4.37
N ILE A 238 23.17 -20.30 3.88
CA ILE A 238 22.69 -19.96 2.53
C ILE A 238 23.47 -20.74 1.47
N MET A 239 24.80 -20.81 1.57
CA MET A 239 25.63 -21.54 0.60
C MET A 239 25.25 -23.03 0.54
N ARG A 240 25.08 -23.69 1.69
CA ARG A 240 24.65 -25.09 1.76
C ARG A 240 23.25 -25.29 1.19
N LEU A 241 22.32 -24.40 1.53
CA LEU A 241 20.95 -24.46 1.01
C LEU A 241 20.91 -24.28 -0.49
N LYS A 242 21.69 -23.35 -1.05
CA LYS A 242 21.82 -23.14 -2.51
C LYS A 242 22.44 -24.34 -3.22
N ALA A 243 23.46 -24.97 -2.63
CA ALA A 243 24.11 -26.16 -3.20
C ALA A 243 23.17 -27.38 -3.27
N ASN A 244 22.20 -27.46 -2.36
CA ASN A 244 21.27 -28.59 -2.25
C ASN A 244 19.92 -28.34 -2.96
N ARG A 245 19.82 -27.32 -3.82
CA ARG A 245 18.58 -27.01 -4.53
C ARG A 245 18.32 -27.97 -5.68
N SER A 246 17.07 -28.37 -5.81
CA SER A 246 16.59 -29.07 -7.00
C SER A 246 16.58 -28.13 -8.22
N ALA A 247 16.65 -28.72 -9.43
CA ALA A 247 16.52 -27.97 -10.67
C ALA A 247 15.17 -27.23 -10.74
N SER A 248 14.10 -27.83 -10.21
CA SER A 248 12.77 -27.22 -10.13
C SER A 248 12.74 -26.00 -9.21
N GLU A 249 13.36 -26.07 -8.03
CA GLU A 249 13.49 -24.90 -7.16
C GLU A 249 14.26 -23.78 -7.85
N VAL A 250 15.38 -24.09 -8.53
CA VAL A 250 16.17 -23.09 -9.29
C VAL A 250 15.34 -22.46 -10.41
N ALA A 251 14.52 -23.24 -11.11
CA ALA A 251 13.64 -22.74 -12.15
C ALA A 251 12.56 -21.80 -11.58
N LEU A 252 11.94 -22.16 -10.45
CA LEU A 252 10.92 -21.33 -9.80
C LEU A 252 11.48 -19.97 -9.34
N ASP A 253 12.65 -19.93 -8.67
CA ASP A 253 13.23 -18.65 -8.27
C ASP A 253 13.64 -17.78 -9.47
N LYS A 254 14.09 -18.39 -10.58
CA LYS A 254 14.41 -17.63 -11.80
C LYS A 254 13.18 -16.98 -12.42
N LEU A 255 12.03 -17.63 -12.33
CA LEU A 255 10.76 -17.05 -12.76
C LEU A 255 10.38 -15.89 -11.84
N HIS A 256 10.45 -16.09 -10.52
CA HIS A 256 10.15 -15.04 -9.53
C HIS A 256 11.10 -13.82 -9.61
N ALA A 257 12.39 -14.03 -9.90
CA ALA A 257 13.37 -12.95 -10.01
C ALA A 257 13.26 -12.15 -11.32
N LYS A 258 12.65 -12.73 -12.37
CA LYS A 258 12.46 -12.05 -13.66
C LYS A 258 11.34 -11.01 -13.60
N ASP A 259 10.38 -11.17 -12.71
CA ASP A 259 9.32 -10.18 -12.44
C ASP A 259 9.85 -8.94 -11.70
N SER A 260 11.11 -8.96 -11.22
CA SER A 260 11.75 -7.85 -10.50
C SER A 260 12.73 -7.03 -11.34
N ALA A 261 13.04 -7.45 -12.58
CA ALA A 261 13.95 -6.75 -13.48
C ALA A 261 13.19 -6.34 -14.74
N ASP A 262 12.93 -5.03 -14.83
CA ASP A 262 12.44 -4.30 -15.99
C ASP A 262 13.17 -4.73 -17.28
N ASP A 263 12.49 -5.50 -18.13
CA ASP A 263 12.89 -5.74 -19.52
C ASP A 263 11.65 -6.10 -20.35
N SER A 264 10.84 -5.07 -20.63
CA SER A 264 9.67 -5.17 -21.51
C SER A 264 10.10 -5.23 -22.98
N GLN A 265 10.40 -6.43 -23.47
CA GLN A 265 10.21 -6.72 -24.90
C GLN A 265 9.58 -8.09 -25.08
N THR A 266 8.26 -8.12 -25.27
CA THR A 266 7.59 -9.31 -25.80
C THR A 266 6.70 -8.99 -26.99
N VAL A 267 7.00 -9.71 -28.06
CA VAL A 267 6.30 -9.88 -29.33
C VAL A 267 4.79 -9.79 -29.18
N LYS A 268 4.17 -8.85 -29.92
CA LYS A 268 2.71 -8.68 -30.05
C LYS A 268 2.08 -10.00 -30.45
N LYS A 269 1.24 -10.54 -29.57
CA LYS A 269 0.27 -11.56 -29.92
C LYS A 269 -1.06 -11.06 -29.42
N ASP A 270 -1.95 -10.75 -30.37
CA ASP A 270 -3.35 -10.44 -30.10
C ASP A 270 -3.94 -11.51 -29.21
N ARG A 271 -4.07 -11.19 -27.93
CA ARG A 271 -4.81 -11.97 -26.96
C ARG A 271 -5.75 -10.98 -26.32
N HIS A 272 -7.04 -11.13 -26.64
CA HIS A 272 -8.10 -10.50 -25.87
C HIS A 272 -8.10 -11.10 -24.46
N LEU A 273 -7.24 -10.57 -23.58
CA LEU A 273 -7.24 -10.89 -22.16
C LEU A 273 -8.43 -10.19 -21.50
N GLY A 274 -9.13 -10.91 -20.63
CA GLY A 274 -10.18 -10.32 -19.82
C GLY A 274 -9.60 -9.32 -18.80
N ARG A 275 -10.30 -8.21 -18.54
CA ARG A 275 -9.90 -7.13 -17.60
C ARG A 275 -9.43 -7.64 -16.21
N ASN A 276 -9.96 -8.77 -15.76
CA ASN A 276 -9.64 -9.39 -14.46
C ASN A 276 -8.69 -10.60 -14.55
N GLU A 277 -8.27 -11.03 -15.75
CA GLU A 277 -7.28 -12.10 -15.89
C GLU A 277 -5.90 -11.65 -15.39
N PRO A 278 -5.04 -12.59 -14.96
CA PRO A 278 -3.64 -12.25 -14.65
C PRO A 278 -3.00 -11.52 -15.82
N CYS A 279 -2.43 -10.35 -15.54
CA CYS A 279 -1.86 -9.52 -16.59
C CYS A 279 -0.76 -10.30 -17.34
N TRP A 280 -0.71 -10.08 -18.64
CA TRP A 280 0.33 -10.65 -19.51
C TRP A 280 1.76 -10.28 -19.08
N CYS A 281 1.93 -9.20 -18.30
CA CYS A 281 3.19 -8.71 -17.73
C CYS A 281 3.84 -9.68 -16.72
N GLY A 282 3.15 -10.75 -16.32
CA GLY A 282 3.70 -11.76 -15.40
C GLY A 282 3.64 -11.36 -13.92
N SER A 283 3.32 -10.10 -13.60
CA SER A 283 3.25 -9.57 -12.22
C SER A 283 2.26 -10.27 -11.27
N GLY A 284 1.40 -11.16 -11.80
CA GLY A 284 0.31 -11.79 -11.05
C GLY A 284 -0.84 -10.83 -10.71
N ARG A 285 -0.71 -9.53 -11.01
CA ARG A 285 -1.79 -8.54 -10.82
C ARG A 285 -2.86 -8.72 -11.89
N LYS A 286 -4.12 -8.38 -11.56
CA LYS A 286 -5.22 -8.34 -12.53
C LYS A 286 -4.83 -7.39 -13.68
N TYR A 287 -5.13 -7.74 -14.94
CA TYR A 287 -4.75 -6.98 -16.13
C TYR A 287 -5.08 -5.48 -16.00
N LYS A 288 -6.26 -5.15 -15.46
CA LYS A 288 -6.69 -3.78 -15.17
C LYS A 288 -5.79 -2.96 -14.23
N ARG A 289 -4.94 -3.61 -13.43
CA ARG A 289 -4.05 -2.99 -12.43
C ARG A 289 -2.56 -3.10 -12.79
N CYS A 290 -2.23 -3.63 -13.98
CA CYS A 290 -0.85 -3.66 -14.49
C CYS A 290 -0.82 -2.81 -15.76
N HIS A 291 -1.15 -3.37 -16.94
CA HIS A 291 -0.91 -2.71 -18.24
C HIS A 291 -2.17 -2.34 -19.03
N LEU A 292 -3.39 -2.49 -18.51
CA LEU A 292 -4.61 -2.16 -19.27
C LEU A 292 -4.63 -0.70 -19.76
N ASN A 293 -4.26 0.25 -18.90
CA ASN A 293 -4.29 1.67 -19.26
C ASN A 293 -3.20 2.02 -20.28
N ASP A 294 -2.03 1.39 -20.17
CA ASP A 294 -0.93 1.57 -21.12
C ASP A 294 -1.27 0.97 -22.49
N ASP A 295 -1.88 -0.22 -22.53
CA ASP A 295 -2.34 -0.86 -23.77
C ASP A 295 -3.48 -0.08 -24.45
N LEU A 296 -4.38 0.55 -23.67
CA LEU A 296 -5.42 1.44 -24.19
C LEU A 296 -4.84 2.75 -24.74
N ALA A 297 -3.75 3.25 -24.14
CA ALA A 297 -3.07 4.46 -24.60
C ALA A 297 -2.23 4.22 -25.88
N GLU A 298 -1.74 2.99 -26.08
CA GLU A 298 -0.99 2.59 -27.28
C GLU A 298 -1.86 2.12 -28.46
N SER A 299 -3.19 2.14 -28.31
CA SER A 299 -4.16 1.79 -29.34
C SER A 299 -4.85 3.05 -29.93
N PRO A 300 -4.18 3.87 -30.76
CA PRO A 300 -4.85 4.93 -31.48
C PRO A 300 -5.62 4.31 -32.64
N ASP A 301 -6.85 3.88 -32.37
CA ASP A 301 -8.01 3.81 -33.26
C ASP A 301 -8.91 2.65 -32.81
N GLU A 302 -9.99 2.98 -32.10
CA GLU A 302 -11.31 2.39 -32.31
C GLU A 302 -12.34 3.29 -31.62
N ALA A 303 -12.98 4.13 -32.43
CA ALA A 303 -14.14 4.95 -32.11
C ALA A 303 -15.42 4.11 -32.03
#